data_AF-A0A355UB46-F1
#
_entry.id   AF-A0A355UB46-F1
#
_cell.length_a   1.000
_cell.length_b   1.000
_cell.length_c   1.000
_cell.angle_alpha   90.00
_cell.angle_beta   90.00
_cell.angle_gamma   90.00
#
_symmetry.space_group_name_H-M   'P 1'
#
loop_
_entity.id
_entity.type
_entity.pdbx_description
1 polymer ?
#
loop_
_entity_poly.entity_id
_entity_poly.type
_entity_poly.pdbx_seq_one_letter_code
_entity_poly.pdbx_strand_id
1 'polypeptide(L)' 'NPETQETVSKNNILYKCGWSPLEGEVFTTAIEQTIVSGHLAYSFGKFDESKNGERLIFNP' A
#
# COMPACT_ATOMS: atom_id res chain seq x y z
N ASN A 1 1.87 -1.52 -14.69
CA ASN A 1 3.06 -1.22 -15.51
C ASN A 1 4.27 -1.96 -14.93
N PRO A 2 4.74 -3.05 -15.54
CA PRO A 2 5.80 -3.90 -15.01
C PRO A 2 7.21 -3.26 -15.00
N GLU A 3 7.37 -2.05 -15.55
CA GLU A 3 8.66 -1.32 -15.56
C GLU A 3 8.73 -0.18 -14.53
N THR A 4 7.87 -0.20 -13.52
CA THR A 4 7.88 0.86 -12.50
C THR A 4 8.96 0.57 -11.46
N GLN A 5 9.94 1.47 -11.31
CA GLN A 5 10.91 1.43 -10.23
C GLN A 5 10.41 2.28 -9.06
N GLU A 6 10.39 1.71 -7.86
CA GLU A 6 10.03 2.41 -6.63
C GLU A 6 11.19 2.31 -5.63
N THR A 7 11.75 3.46 -5.26
CA THR A 7 12.77 3.52 -4.21
C THR A 7 12.09 3.76 -2.87
N VAL A 8 12.35 2.91 -1.87
CA VAL A 8 11.82 3.13 -0.52
C VAL A 8 12.48 4.37 0.09
N SER A 9 11.68 5.35 0.47
CA SER A 9 12.15 6.60 1.06
C SER A 9 11.26 7.04 2.22
N LYS A 10 11.77 7.87 3.13
CA LYS A 10 10.96 8.39 4.25
C LYS A 10 9.66 9.07 3.81
N ASN A 11 9.64 9.65 2.60
CA ASN A 11 8.49 10.39 2.09
C ASN A 11 7.37 9.49 1.56
N ASN A 12 7.66 8.23 1.19
CA ASN A 12 6.66 7.27 0.69
C ASN A 12 6.31 6.17 1.71
N ILE A 13 6.89 6.20 2.91
CA ILE A 13 6.51 5.32 4.02
C ILE A 13 5.25 5.87 4.69
N LEU A 14 4.15 5.15 4.53
CA LEU A 14 2.82 5.56 5.01
C LEU A 14 2.54 5.12 6.46
N TYR A 15 3.35 4.21 7.00
CA TYR A 15 3.20 3.75 8.37
C TYR A 15 3.65 4.84 9.36
N LYS A 16 2.90 5.03 10.46
CA LYS A 16 3.05 6.17 11.39
C LYS A 16 4.45 6.30 12.02
N CYS A 17 5.21 5.22 12.15
CA CYS A 17 6.57 5.28 12.68
C CYS A 17 7.57 5.92 11.69
N GLY A 18 7.20 6.09 10.41
CA GLY A 18 7.98 6.82 9.42
C GLY A 18 9.32 6.18 9.05
N TRP A 19 9.48 4.87 9.27
CA TRP A 19 10.70 4.13 8.93
C TRP A 19 10.39 2.74 8.35
N SER A 20 11.35 2.22 7.59
CA SER A 20 11.34 0.86 7.03
C SER A 20 12.76 0.28 7.08
N PRO A 21 12.94 -1.03 7.37
CA PRO A 21 14.25 -1.67 7.24
C PRO A 21 14.74 -1.74 5.78
N LEU A 22 13.88 -1.39 4.83
CA LEU A 22 14.14 -1.41 3.39
C LEU A 22 14.43 0.00 2.83
N GLU A 23 14.58 1.05 3.66
CA GLU A 23 14.93 2.39 3.17
C GLU A 23 16.19 2.36 2.27
N GLY A 24 16.07 2.95 1.08
CA GLY A 24 17.11 2.94 0.04
C GLY A 24 17.04 1.77 -0.94
N GLU A 25 16.24 0.73 -0.65
CA GLU A 25 16.01 -0.38 -1.57
C GLU A 25 15.20 0.08 -2.79
N VAL A 26 15.54 -0.43 -3.97
CA VAL A 26 14.84 -0.17 -5.23
C VAL A 26 14.08 -1.42 -5.65
N PHE A 27 12.76 -1.37 -5.56
CA PHE A 27 11.91 -2.40 -6.14
C PHE A 27 11.71 -2.13 -7.63
N THR A 28 11.78 -3.19 -8.44
CA THR A 28 11.44 -3.12 -9.89
C THR A 28 9.94 -3.28 -10.15
N THR A 29 9.13 -3.16 -9.11
CA THR A 29 7.68 -3.24 -9.15
C THR A 29 7.09 -2.23 -8.18
N ALA A 30 5.86 -1.80 -8.46
CA ALA A 30 5.10 -0.92 -7.59
C ALA A 30 3.64 -1.39 -7.52
N ILE A 31 2.98 -1.11 -6.40
CA ILE A 31 1.54 -1.34 -6.27
C ILE A 31 0.80 -0.22 -6.98
N GLU A 32 0.10 -0.55 -8.06
CA GLU A 32 -0.74 0.43 -8.77
C GLU A 32 -2.11 0.58 -8.11
N GLN A 33 -2.74 -0.54 -7.75
CA GLN A 33 -4.10 -0.58 -7.23
C GLN A 33 -4.27 -1.64 -6.16
N THR A 34 -5.16 -1.40 -5.21
CA THR A 34 -5.58 -2.39 -4.20
C THR A 34 -7.10 -2.38 -4.10
N ILE A 35 -7.70 -3.56 -4.25
CA ILE A 35 -9.16 -3.75 -4.16
C ILE A 35 -9.47 -4.60 -2.93
N VAL A 36 -10.40 -4.11 -2.09
CA VAL A 36 -10.85 -4.80 -0.87
C VAL A 36 -12.36 -4.97 -0.93
N SER A 37 -12.83 -6.21 -1.01
CA SER A 37 -14.28 -6.51 -1.06
C SER A 37 -15.04 -5.73 -2.15
N GLY A 38 -14.41 -5.54 -3.33
CA GLY A 38 -14.97 -4.79 -4.46
C GLY A 38 -14.77 -3.27 -4.41
N HIS A 39 -14.15 -2.74 -3.37
CA HIS A 39 -13.84 -1.31 -3.22
C HIS A 39 -12.39 -1.02 -3.64
N LEU A 40 -12.17 -0.04 -4.53
CA LEU A 40 -10.83 0.41 -4.94
C LEU A 40 -10.22 1.27 -3.83
N ALA A 41 -9.63 0.62 -2.83
CA ALA A 41 -9.13 1.24 -1.61
C ALA A 41 -7.85 2.04 -1.79
N TYR A 42 -7.05 1.72 -2.81
CA TYR A 42 -5.83 2.45 -3.15
C TYR A 42 -5.62 2.45 -4.67
N SER A 43 -5.19 3.60 -5.21
CA SER A 43 -4.88 3.75 -6.63
C SER A 43 -3.84 4.85 -6.82
N PHE A 44 -2.70 4.54 -7.44
CA PHE A 44 -1.64 5.47 -7.82
C PHE A 44 -1.24 6.47 -6.70
N GLY A 45 -0.89 5.97 -5.51
CA GLY A 45 -0.42 6.80 -4.40
C GLY A 45 -1.51 7.42 -3.53
N LYS A 46 -2.79 7.16 -3.81
CA LYS A 46 -3.92 7.74 -3.08
C LYS A 46 -4.81 6.67 -2.48
N PHE A 47 -5.21 6.88 -1.22
CA PHE A 47 -6.22 6.06 -0.55
C PHE A 47 -7.62 6.60 -0.80
N ASP A 48 -8.57 5.69 -0.95
CA ASP A 48 -9.99 5.99 -0.78
C ASP A 48 -10.40 5.62 0.65
N GLU A 49 -10.54 6.63 1.50
CA GLU A 49 -10.91 6.48 2.91
C GLU A 49 -12.44 6.51 3.15
N SER A 50 -13.26 6.49 2.08
CA SER A 50 -14.72 6.47 2.20
C SER A 50 -15.27 5.16 2.79
N LYS A 51 -14.49 4.08 2.73
CA LYS A 51 -14.81 2.78 3.32
C LYS A 51 -13.61 2.24 4.09
N ASN A 52 -13.86 1.78 5.31
CA ASN A 52 -12.86 1.17 6.18
C ASN A 52 -12.99 -0.35 6.22
N GLY A 53 -11.93 -1.02 6.66
CA GLY A 53 -11.91 -2.47 6.85
C GLY A 53 -12.89 -2.94 7.93
N GLU A 54 -13.42 -4.14 7.76
CA GLU A 54 -14.37 -4.78 8.68
C GLU A 54 -13.70 -5.93 9.44
N ARG A 55 -14.26 -6.26 10.61
CA ARG A 55 -13.74 -7.34 11.46
C ARG A 55 -13.93 -8.70 10.79
N LEU A 56 -12.86 -9.49 10.68
CA LEU A 56 -12.95 -10.89 10.25
C LEU A 56 -13.65 -11.76 11.31
N ILE A 57 -14.56 -12.62 10.86
CA ILE A 57 -15.19 -13.67 11.68
C ILE A 57 -14.43 -14.96 11.46
N PHE A 58 -14.03 -15.61 12.56
CA PHE A 58 -13.39 -16.93 12.53
C PHE A 58 -14.32 -17.93 13.22
N ASN A 59 -14.66 -19.00 12.52
CA ASN A 59 -15.38 -20.14 13.10
C ASN A 59 -14.38 -21.24 13.47
N PRO A 60 -14.54 -21.93 14.61
CA PRO A 60 -13.70 -23.05 15.01
C PRO A 60 -13.87 -24.28 14.11
#